data_AF-A0A1H3XT96-F1
#
_entry.id   AF-A0A1H3XT96-F1
#
_cell.length_a   1.000
_cell.length_b   1.000
_cell.length_c   1.000
_cell.angle_alpha   90.00
_cell.angle_beta   90.00
_cell.angle_gamma   90.00
#
_symmetry.space_group_name_H-M   'P 1'
#
loop_
_entity.id
_entity.type
_entity.pdbx_description
1 polymer ?
#
loop_
_entity_poly.entity_id
_entity_poly.type
_entity_poly.pdbx_seq_one_letter_code
_entity_poly.pdbx_strand_id
1 'polypeptide(L)'
;MKNTTLLRAALLINSAFSALSALLMLLWTDTIANLLGLSTHGLLLLVSAGLLLFTADLLHQALQPRLASWRALYASMADLLWVVLSVLLTVVFYSAIPTAGIVLVISIAGFVLLFALLQLYGIRQLHLNPATGLYRHCLVVRTQAPARQLWPVIADLGSISRFVPMLAHSEVLNDLPAAQGAVRRCTNQKGQSWSELCTDWQEGTSFSLRFLTDEPGFPFPASVMLGGWSVQSTDQGSEVTIWWELMPKPAWMAPVMLPMLAFGADKDFPGVIAKMAVASQEQLEEPISQFRARLLPRLC
;
A
#
# COMPACT_ATOMS: atom_id res chain seq x y z
N MET A 1 -11.14 -5.71 -11.36
CA MET A 1 -10.71 -4.46 -12.05
C MET A 1 -11.55 -3.22 -11.72
N LYS A 2 -12.83 -3.32 -11.29
CA LYS A 2 -13.69 -2.14 -11.05
C LYS A 2 -13.21 -1.21 -9.91
N ASN A 3 -12.42 -1.72 -8.96
CA ASN A 3 -12.08 -0.97 -7.74
C ASN A 3 -10.96 0.08 -7.93
N THR A 4 -10.26 0.12 -9.07
CA THR A 4 -9.18 1.09 -9.32
C THR A 4 -9.65 2.38 -10.00
N THR A 5 -10.80 2.35 -10.69
CA THR A 5 -11.26 3.46 -11.54
C THR A 5 -11.43 4.76 -10.77
N LEU A 6 -12.01 4.68 -9.57
CA LEU A 6 -12.26 5.85 -8.74
C LEU A 6 -10.96 6.54 -8.32
N LEU A 7 -9.98 5.75 -7.84
CA LEU A 7 -8.69 6.28 -7.43
C LEU A 7 -7.92 6.90 -8.61
N ARG A 8 -7.94 6.25 -9.78
CA ARG A 8 -7.32 6.80 -11.00
C ARG A 8 -7.98 8.11 -11.41
N ALA A 9 -9.31 8.16 -11.42
CA ALA A 9 -10.04 9.37 -11.76
C ALA A 9 -9.71 10.51 -10.78
N ALA A 10 -9.67 10.24 -9.48
CA ALA A 10 -9.30 11.24 -8.47
C ALA A 10 -7.87 11.77 -8.68
N LEU A 11 -6.89 10.88 -8.95
CA LEU A 11 -5.51 11.26 -9.25
C LEU A 11 -5.41 12.09 -10.54
N LEU A 12 -6.14 11.71 -11.60
CA LEU A 12 -6.13 12.43 -12.89
C LEU A 12 -6.79 13.80 -12.79
N ILE A 13 -7.92 13.92 -12.08
CA ILE A 13 -8.60 15.20 -11.88
C ILE A 13 -7.73 16.14 -11.05
N ASN A 14 -7.10 15.63 -9.97
CA ASN A 14 -6.17 16.43 -9.18
C ASN A 14 -4.95 16.87 -10.01
N SER A 15 -4.38 15.96 -10.80
CA SER A 15 -3.30 16.27 -11.73
C SER A 15 -3.69 17.38 -12.71
N ALA A 16 -4.87 17.28 -13.35
CA ALA A 16 -5.36 18.30 -14.27
C ALA A 16 -5.59 19.67 -13.60
N PHE A 17 -6.16 19.68 -12.39
CA PHE A 17 -6.38 20.89 -11.62
C PHE A 17 -5.05 21.55 -11.20
N SER A 18 -4.10 20.76 -10.73
CA SER A 18 -2.75 21.21 -10.35
C SER A 18 -2.00 21.77 -11.57
N ALA A 19 -2.08 21.11 -12.72
CA ALA A 19 -1.49 21.57 -13.98
C ALA A 19 -2.07 22.90 -14.42
N LEU A 20 -3.40 23.02 -14.42
CA LEU A 20 -4.09 24.24 -14.78
C LEU A 20 -3.67 25.37 -13.84
N SER A 21 -3.71 25.14 -12.52
CA SER A 21 -3.31 26.13 -11.51
C SER A 21 -1.87 26.64 -11.74
N ALA A 22 -0.93 25.73 -11.99
CA ALA A 22 0.45 26.09 -12.30
C ALA A 22 0.58 26.91 -13.59
N LEU A 23 -0.14 26.53 -14.64
CA LEU A 23 -0.15 27.27 -15.91
C LEU A 23 -0.74 28.67 -15.75
N LEU A 24 -1.85 28.82 -15.03
CA LEU A 24 -2.44 30.15 -14.77
C LEU A 24 -1.48 31.03 -13.96
N MET A 25 -0.79 30.45 -12.97
CA MET A 25 0.24 31.15 -12.19
C MET A 25 1.44 31.58 -13.02
N LEU A 26 1.85 30.81 -14.03
CA LEU A 26 2.94 31.19 -14.94
C LEU A 26 2.50 32.27 -15.94
N LEU A 27 1.31 32.10 -16.54
CA LEU A 27 0.80 32.99 -17.59
C LEU A 27 0.31 34.34 -17.07
N TRP A 28 -0.22 34.38 -15.84
CA TRP A 28 -0.78 35.58 -15.21
C TRP A 28 -0.16 35.86 -13.85
N THR A 29 1.17 35.74 -13.77
CA THR A 29 1.94 35.90 -12.53
C THR A 29 1.61 37.22 -11.81
N ASP A 30 1.61 38.35 -12.52
CA ASP A 30 1.38 39.68 -11.94
C ASP A 30 -0.04 39.83 -11.38
N THR A 31 -1.04 39.37 -12.14
CA THR A 31 -2.45 39.42 -11.73
C THR A 31 -2.67 38.60 -10.46
N ILE A 32 -2.10 37.38 -10.41
CA ILE A 32 -2.23 36.51 -9.24
C ILE A 32 -1.42 37.04 -8.05
N ALA A 33 -0.23 37.60 -8.28
CA ALA A 33 0.57 38.23 -7.22
C ALA A 33 -0.19 39.39 -6.56
N ASN A 34 -0.77 40.28 -7.37
CA ASN A 34 -1.56 41.40 -6.90
C ASN A 34 -2.81 40.94 -6.14
N LEU A 35 -3.48 39.90 -6.64
CA LEU A 35 -4.66 39.33 -5.98
C LEU A 35 -4.32 38.75 -4.59
N LEU A 36 -3.15 38.14 -4.46
CA LEU A 36 -2.64 37.56 -3.22
C LEU A 36 -1.91 38.57 -2.31
N GLY A 37 -1.71 39.82 -2.75
CA GLY A 37 -0.94 40.82 -2.01
C GLY A 37 0.56 40.52 -1.92
N LEU A 38 1.13 39.76 -2.87
CA LEU A 38 2.53 39.36 -2.87
C LEU A 38 3.40 40.37 -3.61
N SER A 39 4.48 40.83 -2.98
CA SER A 39 5.45 41.75 -3.61
C SER A 39 6.47 41.05 -4.51
N THR A 40 6.65 39.73 -4.36
CA THR A 40 7.71 38.96 -5.03
C THR A 40 7.14 37.87 -5.93
N HIS A 41 7.37 38.00 -7.25
CA HIS A 41 6.98 37.00 -8.26
C HIS A 41 7.70 35.65 -8.10
N GLY A 42 8.89 35.65 -7.48
CA GLY A 42 9.71 34.44 -7.31
C GLY A 42 9.00 33.32 -6.53
N LEU A 43 8.16 33.66 -5.55
CA LEU A 43 7.40 32.67 -4.79
C LEU A 43 6.36 31.96 -5.68
N LEU A 44 5.67 32.69 -6.55
CA LEU A 44 4.70 32.10 -7.48
C LEU A 44 5.39 31.18 -8.49
N LEU A 45 6.54 31.58 -9.03
CA LEU A 45 7.32 30.73 -9.93
C LEU A 45 7.75 29.42 -9.25
N LEU A 46 8.22 29.50 -8.01
CA LEU A 46 8.60 28.32 -7.22
C LEU A 46 7.42 27.38 -6.99
N VAL A 47 6.27 27.94 -6.59
CA VAL A 47 5.03 27.17 -6.38
C VAL A 47 4.57 26.52 -7.69
N SER A 48 4.56 27.27 -8.80
CA SER A 48 4.20 26.73 -10.12
C SER A 48 5.10 25.56 -10.53
N ALA A 49 6.42 25.69 -10.36
CA ALA A 49 7.35 24.61 -10.65
C ALA A 49 7.08 23.37 -9.78
N GLY A 50 6.81 23.57 -8.49
CA GLY A 50 6.42 22.48 -7.58
C GLY A 50 5.12 21.78 -8.00
N LEU A 51 4.10 22.55 -8.39
CA LEU A 51 2.82 22.01 -8.87
C LEU A 51 2.96 21.23 -10.18
N LEU A 52 3.86 21.64 -11.08
CA LEU A 52 4.15 20.89 -12.31
C LEU A 52 4.83 19.55 -12.01
N LEU A 53 5.79 19.53 -11.07
CA LEU A 53 6.41 18.28 -10.62
C LEU A 53 5.39 17.35 -9.96
N PHE A 54 4.54 17.89 -9.08
CA PHE A 54 3.46 17.13 -8.44
C PHE A 54 2.47 16.58 -9.47
N THR A 55 2.09 17.40 -10.45
CA THR A 55 1.23 16.99 -11.58
C THR A 55 1.82 15.81 -12.34
N ALA A 56 3.10 15.87 -12.69
CA ALA A 56 3.79 14.80 -13.41
C ALA A 56 3.82 13.50 -12.59
N ASP A 57 4.04 13.60 -11.28
CA ASP A 57 4.01 12.46 -10.37
C ASP A 57 2.62 11.81 -10.30
N LEU A 58 1.56 12.62 -10.08
CA LEU A 58 0.17 12.13 -10.07
C LEU A 58 -0.23 11.46 -11.38
N LEU A 59 0.12 12.07 -12.51
CA LEU A 59 -0.17 11.53 -13.84
C LEU A 59 0.57 10.20 -14.04
N HIS A 60 1.86 10.15 -13.71
CA HIS A 60 2.64 8.92 -13.77
C HIS A 60 1.99 7.82 -12.92
N GLN A 61 1.61 8.12 -11.68
CA GLN A 61 0.93 7.17 -10.79
C GLN A 61 -0.39 6.68 -11.39
N ALA A 62 -1.23 7.59 -11.89
CA ALA A 62 -2.55 7.27 -12.43
C ALA A 62 -2.49 6.45 -13.72
N LEU A 63 -1.38 6.47 -14.44
CA LEU A 63 -1.15 5.72 -15.67
C LEU A 63 -0.46 4.37 -15.45
N GLN A 64 0.08 4.09 -14.25
CA GLN A 64 0.74 2.80 -13.99
C GLN A 64 -0.25 1.62 -14.08
N PRO A 65 0.12 0.45 -14.62
CA PRO A 65 -0.75 -0.73 -14.65
C PRO A 65 -1.20 -1.16 -13.24
N ARG A 66 -0.27 -1.11 -12.28
CA ARG A 66 -0.53 -1.34 -10.85
C ARG A 66 -0.44 -0.03 -10.09
N LEU A 67 -1.54 0.34 -9.41
CA LEU A 67 -1.53 1.49 -8.52
C LEU A 67 -0.81 1.13 -7.23
N ALA A 68 0.24 1.87 -6.92
CA ALA A 68 0.88 1.81 -5.61
C ALA A 68 0.08 2.67 -4.63
N SER A 69 -0.81 2.04 -3.85
CA SER A 69 -1.72 2.76 -2.94
C SER A 69 -0.99 3.66 -1.93
N TRP A 70 0.26 3.32 -1.56
CA TRP A 70 1.09 4.17 -0.68
C TRP A 70 1.48 5.51 -1.32
N ARG A 71 1.71 5.55 -2.63
CA ARG A 71 2.01 6.82 -3.34
C ARG A 71 0.77 7.70 -3.42
N ALA A 72 -0.39 7.08 -3.64
CA ALA A 72 -1.67 7.78 -3.56
C ALA A 72 -1.93 8.33 -2.15
N LEU A 73 -1.60 7.57 -1.10
CA LEU A 73 -1.69 8.05 0.29
C LEU A 73 -0.79 9.25 0.52
N TYR A 74 0.48 9.19 0.09
CA TYR A 74 1.40 10.33 0.18
C TYR A 74 0.86 11.56 -0.54
N ALA A 75 0.32 11.40 -1.76
CA ALA A 75 -0.32 12.49 -2.50
C ALA A 75 -1.48 13.12 -1.71
N SER A 76 -2.37 12.29 -1.15
CA SER A 76 -3.47 12.79 -0.32
C SER A 76 -2.98 13.52 0.94
N MET A 77 -1.90 13.05 1.56
CA MET A 77 -1.31 13.75 2.72
C MET A 77 -0.67 15.08 2.33
N ALA A 78 -0.04 15.17 1.16
CA ALA A 78 0.48 16.42 0.62
C ALA A 78 -0.65 17.42 0.33
N ASP A 79 -1.76 16.97 -0.25
CA ASP A 79 -2.96 17.79 -0.47
C ASP A 79 -3.57 18.29 0.86
N LEU A 80 -3.71 17.42 1.86
CA LEU A 80 -4.19 17.83 3.19
C LEU A 80 -3.26 18.83 3.86
N LEU A 81 -1.94 18.63 3.76
CA LEU A 81 -0.95 19.57 4.27
C LEU A 81 -1.07 20.93 3.57
N TRP A 82 -1.26 20.93 2.25
CA TRP A 82 -1.48 22.15 1.47
C TRP A 82 -2.71 22.93 1.97
N VAL A 83 -3.82 22.23 2.24
CA VAL A 83 -5.05 22.84 2.77
C VAL A 83 -4.82 23.45 4.14
N VAL A 84 -4.17 22.71 5.06
CA VAL A 84 -3.86 23.20 6.41
C VAL A 84 -2.96 24.44 6.35
N LEU A 85 -1.90 24.40 5.55
CA LEU A 85 -1.00 25.53 5.37
C LEU A 85 -1.70 26.74 4.74
N SER A 86 -2.59 26.52 3.76
CA SER A 86 -3.37 27.59 3.14
C SER A 86 -4.24 28.31 4.19
N VAL A 87 -4.99 27.55 5.00
CA VAL A 87 -5.82 28.13 6.08
C VAL A 87 -4.96 28.87 7.10
N LEU A 88 -3.86 28.26 7.54
CA LEU A 88 -2.97 28.86 8.52
C LEU A 88 -2.37 30.18 8.02
N LEU A 89 -1.85 30.20 6.79
CA LEU A 89 -1.29 31.40 6.17
C LEU A 89 -2.34 32.49 6.00
N THR A 90 -3.57 32.13 5.58
CA THR A 90 -4.67 33.09 5.49
C THR A 90 -5.02 33.71 6.84
N VAL A 91 -5.02 32.93 7.92
CA VAL A 91 -5.29 33.46 9.28
C VAL A 91 -4.15 34.36 9.77
N VAL A 92 -2.89 33.92 9.61
CA VAL A 92 -1.71 34.66 10.08
C VAL A 92 -1.52 35.96 9.32
N PHE A 93 -1.77 35.96 8.01
CA PHE A 93 -1.57 37.11 7.13
C PHE A 93 -2.89 37.76 6.70
N TYR A 94 -3.96 37.60 7.47
CA TYR A 94 -5.30 38.08 7.13
C TYR A 94 -5.34 39.58 6.77
N SER A 95 -4.58 40.42 7.48
CA SER A 95 -4.53 41.86 7.21
C SER A 95 -3.68 42.25 5.99
N ALA A 96 -2.79 41.36 5.53
CA ALA A 96 -1.89 41.62 4.41
C ALA A 96 -2.46 41.11 3.08
N ILE A 97 -3.36 40.12 3.12
CA ILE A 97 -3.97 39.53 1.92
C ILE A 97 -5.28 40.26 1.60
N PRO A 98 -5.47 40.77 0.36
CA PRO A 98 -6.75 41.34 -0.05
C PRO A 98 -7.90 40.33 0.09
N THR A 99 -9.12 40.80 0.36
CA THR A 99 -10.31 39.92 0.53
C THR A 99 -10.50 38.97 -0.66
N ALA A 100 -10.26 39.44 -1.88
CA ALA A 100 -10.38 38.61 -3.08
C ALA A 100 -9.31 37.49 -3.13
N GLY A 101 -8.09 37.75 -2.63
CA GLY A 101 -7.05 36.73 -2.47
C GLY A 101 -7.41 35.69 -1.43
N ILE A 102 -7.99 36.09 -0.29
CA ILE A 102 -8.50 35.18 0.73
C ILE A 102 -9.54 34.23 0.15
N VAL A 103 -10.54 34.78 -0.57
CA VAL A 103 -11.59 33.98 -1.22
C VAL A 103 -10.99 32.99 -2.21
N LEU A 104 -10.01 33.42 -3.01
CA LEU A 104 -9.32 32.55 -3.97
C LEU A 104 -8.59 31.39 -3.27
N VAL A 105 -7.78 31.70 -2.25
CA VAL A 105 -6.99 30.69 -1.51
C VAL A 105 -7.90 29.66 -0.85
N ILE A 106 -8.96 30.11 -0.17
CA ILE A 106 -9.93 29.21 0.48
C ILE A 106 -10.68 28.36 -0.55
N SER A 107 -11.04 28.92 -1.70
CA SER A 107 -11.71 28.17 -2.77
C SER A 107 -10.81 27.06 -3.33
N ILE A 108 -9.55 27.39 -3.64
CA ILE A 108 -8.55 26.41 -4.09
C ILE A 108 -8.34 25.32 -3.03
N ALA A 109 -8.17 25.71 -1.77
CA ALA A 109 -8.03 24.76 -0.66
C ALA A 109 -9.25 23.83 -0.54
N GLY A 110 -10.47 24.33 -0.78
CA GLY A 110 -11.68 23.51 -0.83
C GLY A 110 -11.65 22.44 -1.92
N PHE A 111 -11.21 22.78 -3.13
CA PHE A 111 -11.04 21.80 -4.22
C PHE A 111 -9.94 20.77 -3.91
N VAL A 112 -8.79 21.21 -3.39
CA VAL A 112 -7.69 20.33 -3.01
C VAL A 112 -8.12 19.36 -1.89
N LEU A 113 -8.87 19.86 -0.91
CA LEU A 113 -9.46 19.00 0.14
C LEU A 113 -10.39 17.94 -0.46
N LEU A 114 -11.26 18.33 -1.41
CA LEU A 114 -12.13 17.38 -2.10
C LEU A 114 -11.32 16.29 -2.82
N PHE A 115 -10.23 16.64 -3.50
CA PHE A 115 -9.36 15.66 -4.14
C PHE A 115 -8.71 14.71 -3.14
N ALA A 116 -8.17 15.23 -2.03
CA ALA A 116 -7.60 14.41 -0.97
C ALA A 116 -8.63 13.40 -0.43
N LEU A 117 -9.86 13.85 -0.18
CA LEU A 117 -10.93 12.98 0.31
C LEU A 117 -11.35 11.92 -0.72
N LEU A 118 -11.46 12.30 -2.00
CA LEU A 118 -11.77 11.36 -3.08
C LEU A 118 -10.67 10.32 -3.28
N GLN A 119 -9.41 10.71 -3.17
CA GLN A 119 -8.27 9.79 -3.23
C GLN A 119 -8.27 8.83 -2.02
N LEU A 120 -8.46 9.32 -0.80
CA LEU A 120 -8.56 8.47 0.39
C LEU A 120 -9.73 7.49 0.30
N TYR A 121 -10.89 7.95 -0.20
CA TYR A 121 -12.02 7.08 -0.47
C TYR A 121 -11.73 6.06 -1.58
N GLY A 122 -11.02 6.47 -2.63
CA GLY A 122 -10.54 5.59 -3.69
C GLY A 122 -9.57 4.50 -3.17
N ILE A 123 -8.65 4.85 -2.26
CA ILE A 123 -7.75 3.89 -1.60
C ILE A 123 -8.55 2.89 -0.76
N ARG A 124 -9.53 3.38 0.02
CA ARG A 124 -10.42 2.52 0.80
C ARG A 124 -11.14 1.51 -0.09
N GLN A 125 -11.70 1.97 -1.21
CA GLN A 125 -12.42 1.11 -2.16
C GLN A 125 -11.49 0.16 -2.93
N LEU A 126 -10.26 0.58 -3.22
CA LEU A 126 -9.25 -0.28 -3.84
C LEU A 126 -9.00 -1.54 -3.01
N HIS A 127 -8.93 -1.39 -1.69
CA HIS A 127 -8.68 -2.49 -0.76
C HIS A 127 -9.95 -3.20 -0.30
N LEU A 128 -11.14 -2.62 -0.44
CA LEU A 128 -12.36 -3.28 0.04
C LEU A 128 -12.69 -4.53 -0.79
N ASN A 129 -12.77 -5.69 -0.13
CA ASN A 129 -13.33 -6.90 -0.71
C ASN A 129 -14.86 -6.89 -0.48
N PRO A 130 -15.69 -6.71 -1.53
CA PRO A 130 -17.14 -6.64 -1.35
C PRO A 130 -17.77 -7.96 -0.90
N ALA A 131 -17.10 -9.10 -1.11
CA ALA A 131 -17.62 -10.40 -0.71
C ALA A 131 -17.54 -10.62 0.80
N THR A 132 -16.46 -10.16 1.44
CA THR A 132 -16.22 -10.35 2.88
C THR A 132 -16.46 -9.09 3.71
N GLY A 133 -16.50 -7.92 3.06
CA GLY A 133 -16.52 -6.62 3.73
C GLY A 133 -15.19 -6.26 4.41
N LEU A 134 -14.16 -7.10 4.25
CA LEU A 134 -12.82 -6.87 4.80
C LEU A 134 -11.95 -6.10 3.81
N TYR A 135 -10.88 -5.50 4.30
CA TYR A 135 -9.88 -4.85 3.45
C TYR A 135 -8.78 -5.82 3.09
N ARG A 136 -8.65 -6.11 1.80
CA ARG A 136 -7.68 -7.01 1.21
C ARG A 136 -6.46 -6.27 0.68
N HIS A 137 -5.28 -6.77 1.01
CA HIS A 137 -4.07 -6.53 0.23
C HIS A 137 -3.53 -7.86 -0.24
N CYS A 138 -3.06 -7.91 -1.48
CA CYS A 138 -2.33 -9.08 -1.93
C CYS A 138 -1.37 -8.77 -3.06
N LEU A 139 -0.44 -9.69 -3.25
CA LEU A 139 0.63 -9.58 -4.22
C LEU A 139 0.92 -10.94 -4.82
N VAL A 140 1.31 -10.92 -6.09
CA VAL A 140 1.75 -12.11 -6.82
C VAL A 140 3.23 -11.94 -7.17
N VAL A 141 4.05 -12.88 -6.72
CA VAL A 141 5.48 -12.93 -7.00
C VAL A 141 5.76 -14.11 -7.92
N ARG A 142 6.33 -13.84 -9.08
CA ARG A 142 6.81 -14.89 -9.99
C ARG A 142 8.25 -15.26 -9.64
N THR A 143 8.54 -16.56 -9.65
CA THR A 143 9.89 -17.13 -9.48
C THR A 143 10.08 -18.28 -10.47
N GLN A 144 11.33 -18.63 -10.77
CA GLN A 144 11.64 -19.76 -11.65
C GLN A 144 11.63 -21.10 -10.92
N ALA A 145 11.57 -21.11 -9.57
CA ALA A 145 11.47 -22.34 -8.80
C ALA A 145 10.17 -23.08 -9.15
N PRO A 146 10.23 -24.38 -9.48
CA PRO A 146 9.04 -25.20 -9.68
C PRO A 146 8.14 -25.21 -8.45
N ALA A 147 6.82 -25.11 -8.67
CA ALA A 147 5.82 -25.09 -7.59
C ALA A 147 5.98 -26.28 -6.63
N ARG A 148 6.25 -27.48 -7.16
CA ARG A 148 6.43 -28.72 -6.38
C ARG A 148 7.61 -28.65 -5.39
N GLN A 149 8.66 -27.90 -5.72
CA GLN A 149 9.85 -27.75 -4.88
C GLN A 149 9.68 -26.60 -3.90
N LEU A 150 9.01 -25.53 -4.34
CA LEU A 150 8.77 -24.36 -3.52
C LEU A 150 7.71 -24.62 -2.44
N TRP A 151 6.72 -25.46 -2.73
CA TRP A 151 5.60 -25.73 -1.82
C TRP A 151 6.05 -26.25 -0.45
N PRO A 152 6.90 -27.30 -0.32
CA PRO A 152 7.38 -27.74 0.99
C PRO A 152 8.01 -26.64 1.86
N VAL A 153 8.70 -25.68 1.24
CA VAL A 153 9.31 -24.53 1.94
C VAL A 153 8.25 -23.52 2.40
N ILE A 154 7.22 -23.28 1.59
CA ILE A 154 6.10 -22.38 1.92
C ILE A 154 5.16 -23.00 2.95
N ALA A 155 4.91 -24.31 2.81
CA ALA A 155 4.03 -25.11 3.65
C ALA A 155 4.59 -25.34 5.06
N ASP A 156 5.92 -25.24 5.24
CA ASP A 156 6.54 -25.28 6.56
C ASP A 156 6.20 -24.01 7.36
N LEU A 157 5.04 -24.06 8.02
CA LEU A 157 4.51 -22.94 8.79
C LEU A 157 5.47 -22.48 9.89
N GLY A 158 6.21 -23.40 10.53
CA GLY A 158 7.14 -23.09 11.62
C GLY A 158 8.43 -22.44 11.16
N SER A 159 8.88 -22.69 9.93
CA SER A 159 10.16 -22.16 9.44
C SER A 159 10.09 -20.75 8.82
N ILE A 160 8.93 -20.10 8.79
CA ILE A 160 8.75 -18.83 8.06
C ILE A 160 9.68 -17.69 8.54
N SER A 161 10.09 -17.71 9.82
CA SER A 161 11.02 -16.71 10.38
C SER A 161 12.42 -16.75 9.75
N ARG A 162 12.81 -17.85 9.11
CA ARG A 162 14.06 -17.95 8.33
C ARG A 162 14.08 -16.99 7.15
N PHE A 163 12.91 -16.62 6.63
CA PHE A 163 12.77 -15.88 5.38
C PHE A 163 12.24 -14.46 5.59
N VAL A 164 11.28 -14.28 6.51
CA VAL A 164 10.58 -13.02 6.73
C VAL A 164 11.33 -12.15 7.77
N PRO A 165 11.87 -10.98 7.40
CA PRO A 165 12.81 -10.23 8.24
C PRO A 165 12.21 -9.69 9.54
N MET A 166 10.90 -9.43 9.58
CA MET A 166 10.22 -8.90 10.76
C MET A 166 9.94 -9.95 11.85
N LEU A 167 10.11 -11.25 11.53
CA LEU A 167 9.89 -12.35 12.46
C LEU A 167 11.21 -12.76 13.11
N ALA A 168 11.22 -12.86 14.44
CA ALA A 168 12.32 -13.43 15.21
C ALA A 168 12.16 -14.95 15.35
N HIS A 169 10.95 -15.43 15.59
CA HIS A 169 10.67 -16.84 15.79
C HIS A 169 9.30 -17.23 15.22
N SER A 170 9.19 -18.48 14.79
CA SER A 170 7.92 -19.10 14.46
C SER A 170 7.96 -20.59 14.81
N GLU A 171 6.85 -21.12 15.33
CA GLU A 171 6.72 -22.51 15.75
C GLU A 171 5.26 -22.98 15.60
N VAL A 172 5.05 -24.29 15.41
CA VAL A 172 3.72 -24.91 15.44
C VAL A 172 3.48 -25.48 16.84
N LEU A 173 2.36 -25.15 17.46
CA LEU A 173 2.13 -25.37 18.90
C LEU A 173 1.43 -26.70 19.25
N ASN A 174 0.68 -27.29 18.33
CA ASN A 174 -0.24 -28.39 18.65
C ASN A 174 0.23 -29.76 18.13
N ASP A 175 1.53 -29.91 17.87
CA ASP A 175 2.17 -31.11 17.31
C ASP A 175 1.53 -31.64 16.02
N LEU A 176 0.59 -30.89 15.44
CA LEU A 176 -0.01 -31.21 14.17
C LEU A 176 1.00 -30.91 13.07
N PRO A 177 1.16 -31.80 12.07
CA PRO A 177 1.84 -31.43 10.84
C PRO A 177 1.15 -30.21 10.22
N ALA A 178 1.87 -29.47 9.37
CA ALA A 178 1.31 -28.32 8.66
C ALA A 178 0.09 -28.76 7.83
N ALA A 179 -1.10 -28.54 8.39
CA ALA A 179 -2.38 -29.03 7.91
C ALA A 179 -3.51 -28.18 8.50
N GLN A 180 -4.73 -28.39 8.04
CA GLN A 180 -5.90 -27.74 8.61
C GLN A 180 -6.01 -28.03 10.12
N GLY A 181 -6.25 -26.98 10.91
CA GLY A 181 -6.28 -27.04 12.37
C GLY A 181 -4.93 -26.80 13.05
N ALA A 182 -3.81 -26.80 12.32
CA ALA A 182 -2.51 -26.44 12.91
C ALA A 182 -2.53 -25.00 13.44
N VAL A 183 -1.90 -24.77 14.59
CA VAL A 183 -1.75 -23.44 15.19
C VAL A 183 -0.28 -23.06 15.19
N ARG A 184 0.03 -21.96 14.52
CA ARG A 184 1.37 -21.35 14.48
C ARG A 184 1.44 -20.19 15.44
N ARG A 185 2.52 -20.09 16.22
CA ARG A 185 2.91 -18.86 16.92
C ARG A 185 4.00 -18.14 16.16
N CYS A 186 3.86 -16.84 16.03
CA CYS A 186 4.85 -15.94 15.45
C CYS A 186 5.28 -14.94 16.51
N THR A 187 6.56 -14.61 16.56
CA THR A 187 7.11 -13.55 17.43
C THR A 187 7.94 -12.60 16.60
N ASN A 188 7.72 -11.29 16.73
CA ASN A 188 8.50 -10.28 16.02
C ASN A 188 9.81 -9.93 16.74
N GLN A 189 10.65 -9.15 16.07
CA GLN A 189 11.93 -8.67 16.61
C GLN A 189 11.80 -7.80 17.88
N LYS A 190 10.59 -7.37 18.25
CA LYS A 190 10.31 -6.61 19.48
C LYS A 190 9.75 -7.50 20.61
N GLY A 191 9.72 -8.82 20.42
CA GLY A 191 9.19 -9.78 21.39
C GLY A 191 7.67 -9.82 21.48
N GLN A 192 6.94 -9.17 20.57
CA GLN A 192 5.48 -9.28 20.51
C GLN A 192 5.10 -10.55 19.75
N SER A 193 4.16 -11.31 20.30
CA SER A 193 3.73 -12.59 19.73
C SER A 193 2.25 -12.57 19.34
N TRP A 194 1.89 -13.41 18.38
CA TRP A 194 0.52 -13.68 17.99
C TRP A 194 0.40 -15.11 17.46
N SER A 195 -0.81 -15.65 17.49
CA SER A 195 -1.10 -17.00 17.01
C SER A 195 -1.96 -16.96 15.75
N GLU A 196 -1.76 -17.93 14.87
CA GLU A 196 -2.41 -18.08 13.57
C GLU A 196 -2.94 -19.52 13.45
N LEU A 197 -4.25 -19.67 13.25
CA LEU A 197 -4.91 -20.95 13.04
C LEU A 197 -5.03 -21.23 11.55
N CYS A 198 -4.56 -22.38 11.09
CA CYS A 198 -4.77 -22.85 9.73
C CYS A 198 -6.23 -23.29 9.54
N THR A 199 -7.01 -22.50 8.81
CA THR A 199 -8.45 -22.74 8.61
C THR A 199 -8.75 -23.55 7.34
N ASP A 200 -7.87 -23.47 6.35
CA ASP A 200 -7.99 -24.21 5.08
C ASP A 200 -6.61 -24.69 4.63
N TRP A 201 -6.55 -25.89 4.05
CA TRP A 201 -5.32 -26.51 3.58
C TRP A 201 -5.58 -27.33 2.32
N GLN A 202 -4.81 -27.03 1.27
CA GLN A 202 -4.83 -27.77 0.00
C GLN A 202 -3.40 -28.16 -0.33
N GLU A 203 -3.07 -29.42 -0.08
CA GLU A 203 -1.72 -29.96 -0.27
C GLU A 203 -1.17 -29.67 -1.66
N GLY A 204 0.09 -29.26 -1.73
CA GLY A 204 0.77 -28.88 -2.97
C GLY A 204 0.40 -27.49 -3.53
N THR A 205 -0.58 -26.79 -2.96
CA THR A 205 -1.18 -25.62 -3.63
C THR A 205 -1.42 -24.40 -2.76
N SER A 206 -2.11 -24.51 -1.62
CA SER A 206 -2.51 -23.32 -0.85
C SER A 206 -2.89 -23.60 0.60
N PHE A 207 -2.83 -22.58 1.43
CA PHE A 207 -3.38 -22.60 2.78
C PHE A 207 -3.91 -21.21 3.17
N SER A 208 -4.85 -21.21 4.12
CA SER A 208 -5.42 -19.99 4.72
C SER A 208 -5.27 -20.00 6.24
N LEU A 209 -4.98 -18.83 6.79
CA LEU A 209 -4.74 -18.59 8.20
C LEU A 209 -5.73 -17.57 8.74
N ARG A 210 -6.29 -17.86 9.91
CA ARG A 210 -6.99 -16.88 10.75
C ARG A 210 -6.07 -16.48 11.89
N PHE A 211 -5.78 -15.20 11.99
CA PHE A 211 -5.04 -14.65 13.13
C PHE A 211 -5.97 -14.63 14.34
N LEU A 212 -5.49 -15.08 15.50
CA LEU A 212 -6.26 -15.11 16.74
C LEU A 212 -6.28 -13.72 17.38
N THR A 213 -7.02 -12.78 16.75
CA THR A 213 -7.09 -11.36 17.10
C THR A 213 -7.70 -11.07 18.48
N ASP A 214 -8.35 -12.06 19.07
CA ASP A 214 -9.01 -11.98 20.38
C ASP A 214 -8.07 -12.39 21.53
N GLU A 215 -6.87 -12.89 21.23
CA GLU A 215 -5.86 -13.22 22.25
C GLU A 215 -5.35 -11.96 22.97
N PRO A 216 -5.17 -12.01 24.31
CA PRO A 216 -4.53 -10.93 25.05
C PRO A 216 -3.14 -10.61 24.48
N GLY A 217 -2.87 -9.33 24.21
CA GLY A 217 -1.58 -8.88 23.70
C GLY A 217 -1.40 -8.96 22.19
N PHE A 218 -2.46 -9.25 21.41
CA PHE A 218 -2.40 -9.20 19.95
C PHE A 218 -1.88 -7.82 19.46
N PRO A 219 -0.75 -7.76 18.72
CA PRO A 219 -0.01 -6.52 18.53
C PRO A 219 -0.52 -5.64 17.38
N PHE A 220 -1.42 -6.15 16.54
CA PHE A 220 -1.90 -5.43 15.37
C PHE A 220 -3.27 -4.79 15.64
N PRO A 221 -3.52 -3.55 15.16
CA PRO A 221 -4.77 -2.85 15.37
C PRO A 221 -5.86 -3.36 14.41
N ALA A 222 -6.25 -4.63 14.55
CA ALA A 222 -7.29 -5.28 13.76
C ALA A 222 -8.29 -6.04 14.64
N SER A 223 -9.56 -6.09 14.21
CA SER A 223 -10.62 -6.91 14.84
C SER A 223 -10.79 -8.26 14.17
N VAL A 224 -10.43 -8.34 12.90
CA VAL A 224 -10.40 -9.57 12.10
C VAL A 224 -9.15 -9.48 11.27
N MET A 225 -8.39 -10.56 11.18
CA MET A 225 -7.25 -10.66 10.28
C MET A 225 -7.14 -12.08 9.77
N LEU A 226 -7.13 -12.20 8.46
CA LEU A 226 -6.98 -13.42 7.68
C LEU A 226 -5.76 -13.24 6.79
N GLY A 227 -5.12 -14.34 6.42
CA GLY A 227 -4.12 -14.33 5.38
C GLY A 227 -4.01 -15.69 4.72
N GLY A 228 -3.21 -15.76 3.68
CA GLY A 228 -3.02 -17.03 3.00
C GLY A 228 -1.96 -16.95 1.92
N TRP A 229 -1.58 -18.13 1.48
CA TRP A 229 -0.56 -18.36 0.47
C TRP A 229 -1.11 -19.33 -0.56
N SER A 230 -0.78 -19.12 -1.82
CA SER A 230 -1.01 -20.11 -2.87
C SER A 230 0.12 -20.12 -3.87
N VAL A 231 0.50 -21.30 -4.35
CA VAL A 231 1.52 -21.49 -5.38
C VAL A 231 0.86 -22.11 -6.59
N GLN A 232 1.11 -21.54 -7.76
CA GLN A 232 0.63 -22.07 -9.05
C GLN A 232 1.81 -22.26 -9.99
N SER A 233 1.83 -23.40 -10.69
CA SER A 233 2.81 -23.66 -11.75
C SER A 233 2.57 -22.74 -12.94
N THR A 234 3.65 -22.37 -13.61
CA THR A 234 3.64 -21.65 -14.90
C THR A 234 4.67 -22.28 -15.82
N ASP A 235 4.65 -21.93 -17.10
CA ASP A 235 5.63 -22.44 -18.10
C ASP A 235 7.09 -22.11 -17.73
N GLN A 236 7.31 -21.09 -16.90
CA GLN A 236 8.64 -20.58 -16.53
C GLN A 236 8.97 -20.77 -15.04
N GLY A 237 8.21 -21.58 -14.30
CA GLY A 237 8.41 -21.80 -12.86
C GLY A 237 7.10 -21.74 -12.09
N SER A 238 6.98 -20.80 -11.15
CA SER A 238 5.76 -20.66 -10.33
C SER A 238 5.40 -19.19 -10.03
N GLU A 239 4.13 -18.99 -9.72
CA GLU A 239 3.59 -17.76 -9.15
C GLU A 239 3.12 -18.04 -7.73
N VAL A 240 3.63 -17.25 -6.78
CA VAL A 240 3.23 -17.28 -5.39
C VAL A 240 2.33 -16.08 -5.13
N THR A 241 1.10 -16.33 -4.72
CA THR A 241 0.18 -15.30 -4.24
C THR A 241 0.22 -15.28 -2.73
N ILE A 242 0.44 -14.09 -2.16
CA ILE A 242 0.34 -13.84 -0.73
C ILE A 242 -0.74 -12.78 -0.52
N TRP A 243 -1.65 -13.03 0.39
CA TRP A 243 -2.77 -12.13 0.65
C TRP A 243 -3.07 -12.01 2.13
N TRP A 244 -3.64 -10.86 2.49
CA TRP A 244 -4.19 -10.57 3.81
C TRP A 244 -5.54 -9.90 3.64
N GLU A 245 -6.48 -10.26 4.51
CA GLU A 245 -7.73 -9.51 4.69
C GLU A 245 -7.84 -9.09 6.14
N LEU A 246 -8.19 -7.83 6.39
CA LEU A 246 -8.30 -7.33 7.75
C LEU A 246 -9.38 -6.27 7.92
N MET A 247 -9.85 -6.12 9.15
CA MET A 247 -10.71 -5.03 9.59
C MET A 247 -9.94 -4.18 10.61
N PRO A 248 -9.54 -2.93 10.28
CA PRO A 248 -8.80 -2.06 11.18
C PRO A 248 -9.60 -1.63 12.42
N LYS A 249 -8.90 -1.40 13.54
CA LYS A 249 -9.43 -0.76 14.74
C LYS A 249 -8.82 0.66 14.89
N PRO A 250 -9.58 1.74 14.66
CA PRO A 250 -10.93 1.85 14.09
C PRO A 250 -10.98 1.75 12.55
N ALA A 251 -12.15 1.38 12.01
CA ALA A 251 -12.33 1.09 10.57
C ALA A 251 -12.02 2.27 9.63
N TRP A 252 -12.15 3.52 10.11
CA TRP A 252 -11.82 4.71 9.32
C TRP A 252 -10.32 4.85 9.02
N MET A 253 -9.44 4.12 9.72
CA MET A 253 -8.01 4.10 9.45
C MET A 253 -7.61 3.26 8.24
N ALA A 254 -8.54 2.52 7.64
CA ALA A 254 -8.27 1.67 6.47
C ALA A 254 -7.48 2.37 5.33
N PRO A 255 -7.86 3.57 4.85
CA PRO A 255 -7.12 4.24 3.77
C PRO A 255 -5.70 4.66 4.14
N VAL A 256 -5.29 4.61 5.41
CA VAL A 256 -3.93 4.90 5.85
C VAL A 256 -3.16 3.61 6.12
N MET A 257 -3.75 2.70 6.89
CA MET A 257 -3.09 1.46 7.30
C MET A 257 -2.82 0.52 6.14
N LEU A 258 -3.79 0.31 5.24
CA LEU A 258 -3.65 -0.67 4.17
C LEU A 258 -2.53 -0.29 3.18
N PRO A 259 -2.41 0.97 2.74
CA PRO A 259 -1.26 1.37 1.92
C PRO A 259 0.10 1.19 2.58
N MET A 260 0.22 1.45 3.89
CA MET A 260 1.47 1.25 4.62
C MET A 260 1.84 -0.23 4.71
N LEU A 261 0.86 -1.10 5.02
CA LEU A 261 1.04 -2.55 4.99
C LEU A 261 1.39 -3.03 3.59
N ALA A 262 0.72 -2.51 2.57
CA ALA A 262 0.97 -2.82 1.17
C ALA A 262 2.39 -2.46 0.75
N PHE A 263 2.89 -1.28 1.15
CA PHE A 263 4.26 -0.85 0.88
C PHE A 263 5.30 -1.80 1.48
N GLY A 264 5.14 -2.16 2.77
CA GLY A 264 6.03 -3.10 3.43
C GLY A 264 6.02 -4.47 2.74
N ALA A 265 4.82 -5.00 2.48
CA ALA A 265 4.65 -6.29 1.83
C ALA A 265 5.24 -6.31 0.40
N ASP A 266 4.94 -5.30 -0.41
CA ASP A 266 5.42 -5.20 -1.80
C ASP A 266 6.95 -5.06 -1.87
N LYS A 267 7.56 -4.42 -0.87
CA LYS A 267 9.02 -4.27 -0.75
C LYS A 267 9.69 -5.58 -0.33
N ASP A 268 9.16 -6.26 0.68
CA ASP A 268 9.87 -7.35 1.34
C ASP A 268 9.61 -8.71 0.69
N PHE A 269 8.38 -9.00 0.26
CA PHE A 269 8.00 -10.33 -0.19
C PHE A 269 8.73 -10.83 -1.45
N PRO A 270 9.10 -10.00 -2.43
CA PRO A 270 9.97 -10.47 -3.51
C PRO A 270 11.28 -11.07 -2.99
N GLY A 271 11.91 -10.45 -1.99
CA GLY A 271 13.11 -10.97 -1.33
C GLY A 271 12.84 -12.23 -0.52
N VAL A 272 11.72 -12.30 0.19
CA VAL A 272 11.29 -13.50 0.94
C VAL A 272 11.12 -14.70 -0.01
N ILE A 273 10.40 -14.53 -1.11
CA ILE A 273 10.16 -15.59 -2.11
C ILE A 273 11.47 -15.99 -2.80
N ALA A 274 12.36 -15.05 -3.09
CA ALA A 274 13.69 -15.39 -3.62
C ALA A 274 14.48 -16.28 -2.66
N LYS A 275 14.49 -15.98 -1.36
CA LYS A 275 15.15 -16.81 -0.34
C LYS A 275 14.51 -18.19 -0.21
N MET A 276 13.18 -18.26 -0.22
CA MET A 276 12.46 -19.54 -0.21
C MET A 276 12.77 -20.38 -1.45
N ALA A 277 12.85 -19.74 -2.62
CA ALA A 277 13.24 -20.40 -3.87
C ALA A 277 14.67 -20.97 -3.80
N VAL A 278 15.62 -20.24 -3.23
CA VAL A 278 16.98 -20.77 -2.99
C VAL A 278 16.96 -21.95 -2.02
N ALA A 279 16.24 -21.83 -0.89
CA ALA A 279 16.13 -22.92 0.08
C ALA A 279 15.46 -24.19 -0.49
N SER A 280 14.55 -24.04 -1.47
CA SER A 280 13.94 -25.18 -2.16
C SER A 280 14.92 -26.01 -2.99
N GLN A 281 16.11 -25.46 -3.28
CA GLN A 281 17.17 -26.14 -4.04
C GLN A 281 18.22 -26.82 -3.20
N GLU A 282 18.33 -26.53 -1.90
CA GLU A 282 19.22 -27.30 -1.01
C GLU A 282 18.81 -28.80 -0.98
N GLN A 283 17.64 -29.11 -1.54
CA GLN A 283 17.11 -30.45 -1.79
C GLN A 283 17.49 -31.01 -3.18
N LEU A 284 18.24 -30.29 -4.02
CA LEU A 284 18.66 -30.69 -5.38
C LEU A 284 20.18 -30.94 -5.46
N GLU A 285 20.57 -31.90 -6.28
CA GLU A 285 21.98 -32.28 -6.50
C GLU A 285 22.77 -31.21 -7.29
N GLU A 286 22.10 -30.39 -8.12
CA GLU A 286 22.73 -29.27 -8.85
C GLU A 286 21.97 -27.94 -8.62
N PRO A 287 22.60 -26.94 -7.98
CA PRO A 287 21.96 -25.65 -7.71
C PRO A 287 21.84 -24.78 -8.98
N ILE A 288 20.65 -24.26 -9.28
CA ILE A 288 20.46 -23.31 -10.38
C ILE A 288 20.91 -21.92 -9.92
N SER A 289 21.80 -21.28 -10.69
CA SER A 289 22.34 -19.96 -10.36
C SER A 289 21.25 -18.87 -10.31
N GLN A 290 21.12 -18.22 -9.15
CA GLN A 290 20.32 -17.01 -8.85
C GLN A 290 18.89 -16.96 -9.38
N PHE A 291 17.93 -17.35 -8.53
CA PHE A 291 16.53 -17.05 -8.78
C PHE A 291 16.22 -15.56 -8.68
N ARG A 292 15.60 -15.03 -9.72
CA ARG A 292 14.97 -13.71 -9.70
C ARG A 292 13.50 -13.87 -9.35
N ALA A 293 13.12 -13.36 -8.19
CA ALA A 293 11.71 -13.18 -7.83
C ALA A 293 11.24 -11.80 -8.30
N ARG A 294 10.12 -11.74 -9.03
CA ARG A 294 9.57 -10.50 -9.56
C ARG A 294 8.13 -10.31 -9.13
N LEU A 295 7.86 -9.16 -8.51
CA LEU A 295 6.51 -8.70 -8.22
C LEU A 295 5.75 -8.43 -9.53
N LEU A 296 4.59 -9.05 -9.71
CA LEU A 296 3.75 -8.82 -10.89
C LEU A 296 2.92 -7.53 -10.74
N PRO A 297 2.61 -6.84 -11.85
CA PRO A 297 1.85 -5.60 -11.85
C PRO A 297 0.33 -5.84 -11.72
N ARG A 298 -0.08 -6.84 -10.93
CA ARG A 298 -1.47 -7.14 -10.63
C ARG A 298 -1.65 -7.41 -9.14
N LEU A 299 -2.76 -6.90 -8.61
CA LEU A 299 -3.34 -7.40 -7.37
C LEU A 299 -4.17 -8.64 -7.73
N CYS A 300 -4.22 -9.59 -6.82
CA CYS A 300 -5.36 -10.48 -6.71
C CYS A 300 -6.52 -9.74 -5.98
#